data_AF-A0A3G8LIW9-F1
#
_entry.id   AF-A0A3G8LIW9-F1
#
_cell.length_a   1.000
_cell.length_b   1.000
_cell.length_c   1.000
_cell.angle_alpha   90.00
_cell.angle_beta   90.00
_cell.angle_gamma   90.00
#
_symmetry.space_group_name_H-M   'P 1'
#
loop_
_entity.id
_entity.type
_entity.pdbx_description
1 polymer ?
#
loop_
_entity_poly.entity_id
_entity_poly.type
_entity_poly.pdbx_seq_one_letter_code
_entity_poly.pdbx_strand_id
1 'polypeptide(L)'
;MKIIKGEELYLIESEVNKIVELAKKNDANLEIITFNETVDLEELSNQLFSNDFFNNNKIFVLKNLLLFKKLTKEVDKQDAIELIDLLKKAKEMHEILIVLELQKNEESSLNQYYKELLKDSEIINFDKLKEKEIYSFLLNYISKKVLK
;
A
#
# COMPACT_ATOMS: atom_id res chain seq x y z
N MET A 1 2.43 -9.41 0.51
CA MET A 1 2.68 -7.96 0.43
C MET A 1 2.38 -7.48 -0.98
N LYS A 2 1.62 -6.39 -1.10
CA LYS A 2 1.24 -5.79 -2.38
C LYS A 2 1.67 -4.32 -2.41
N ILE A 3 2.12 -3.86 -3.57
CA ILE A 3 2.39 -2.46 -3.86
C ILE A 3 1.33 -1.99 -4.85
N ILE A 4 0.52 -1.02 -4.43
CA ILE A 4 -0.52 -0.39 -5.23
C ILE A 4 -0.04 1.00 -5.56
N LYS A 5 0.28 1.25 -6.84
CA LYS A 5 0.88 2.52 -7.26
C LYS A 5 0.23 3.10 -8.50
N GLY A 6 0.34 4.41 -8.70
CA GLY A 6 -0.11 5.05 -9.93
C GLY A 6 -0.49 6.52 -9.80
N GLU A 7 -1.08 7.04 -10.87
CA GLU A 7 -1.50 8.44 -11.00
C GLU A 7 -2.97 8.66 -10.60
N GLU A 8 -3.79 7.62 -10.67
CA GLU A 8 -5.25 7.70 -10.51
C GLU A 8 -5.68 7.36 -9.08
N LEU A 9 -5.73 8.38 -8.22
CA LEU A 9 -6.08 8.24 -6.78
C LEU A 9 -7.35 7.42 -6.55
N TYR A 10 -8.41 7.69 -7.32
CA TYR A 10 -9.68 6.99 -7.18
C TYR A 10 -9.53 5.47 -7.42
N LEU A 11 -8.73 5.07 -8.42
CA LEU A 11 -8.53 3.65 -8.73
C LEU A 11 -7.69 2.97 -7.65
N ILE A 12 -6.65 3.66 -7.18
CA ILE A 12 -5.80 3.20 -6.07
C ILE A 12 -6.66 2.97 -4.82
N GLU A 13 -7.44 3.97 -4.41
CA GLU A 13 -8.32 3.86 -3.24
C GLU A 13 -9.40 2.79 -3.43
N SER A 14 -9.99 2.70 -4.62
CA SER A 14 -10.99 1.68 -4.92
C SER A 14 -10.41 0.27 -4.81
N GLU A 15 -9.15 0.04 -5.21
CA GLU A 15 -8.51 -1.27 -5.11
C GLU A 15 -8.13 -1.60 -3.66
N VAL A 16 -7.58 -0.63 -2.91
CA VAL A 16 -7.32 -0.79 -1.46
C VAL A 16 -8.61 -1.16 -0.73
N ASN A 17 -9.69 -0.41 -0.97
CA ASN A 17 -10.99 -0.67 -0.36
C ASN A 17 -11.54 -2.04 -0.76
N LYS A 18 -11.40 -2.44 -2.02
CA LYS A 18 -11.82 -3.76 -2.48
C LYS A 18 -11.07 -4.88 -1.74
N ILE A 19 -9.76 -4.76 -1.57
CA ILE A 19 -8.95 -5.77 -0.84
C ILE A 19 -9.40 -5.84 0.62
N VAL A 20 -9.53 -4.68 1.27
CA VAL A 20 -9.97 -4.56 2.65
C VAL A 20 -11.37 -5.16 2.85
N GLU A 21 -12.33 -4.81 2.01
CA GLU A 21 -13.71 -5.29 2.12
C GLU A 21 -13.83 -6.80 1.84
N LEU A 22 -12.99 -7.35 0.96
CA LEU A 22 -12.89 -8.80 0.77
C LEU A 22 -12.34 -9.50 2.01
N ALA A 23 -11.32 -8.93 2.65
CA ALA A 23 -10.75 -9.47 3.88
C ALA A 23 -11.76 -9.42 5.05
N LYS A 24 -12.46 -8.29 5.24
CA LYS A 24 -13.50 -8.15 6.27
C LYS A 24 -14.66 -9.13 6.13
N LYS A 25 -15.01 -9.53 4.90
CA LYS A 25 -16.05 -10.56 4.68
C LYS A 25 -15.62 -11.92 5.21
N ASN A 26 -14.33 -12.20 5.22
CA ASN A 26 -13.77 -13.46 5.68
C ASN A 26 -13.41 -13.42 7.17
N ASP A 27 -13.20 -12.23 7.73
CA ASP A 27 -12.86 -12.04 9.14
C ASP A 27 -13.52 -10.77 9.69
N ALA A 28 -14.53 -10.96 10.55
CA ALA A 28 -15.28 -9.87 11.15
C ALA A 28 -14.46 -9.08 12.20
N ASN A 29 -13.38 -9.67 12.71
CA ASN A 29 -12.51 -9.04 13.71
C ASN A 29 -11.29 -8.37 13.07
N LEU A 30 -11.14 -8.41 11.75
CA LEU A 30 -10.00 -7.85 11.03
C LEU A 30 -9.65 -6.43 11.50
N GLU A 31 -8.42 -6.24 11.94
CA GLU A 31 -7.88 -4.91 12.26
C GLU A 31 -7.18 -4.29 11.05
N ILE A 32 -7.38 -2.99 10.84
CA ILE A 32 -6.75 -2.25 9.74
C ILE A 32 -5.95 -1.11 10.34
N ILE A 33 -4.64 -1.17 10.16
CA ILE A 33 -3.70 -0.18 10.69
C ILE A 33 -3.16 0.60 9.50
N THR A 34 -3.27 1.93 9.55
CA THR A 34 -2.85 2.81 8.45
C THR A 34 -1.75 3.76 8.91
N PHE A 35 -0.65 3.81 8.17
CA PHE A 35 0.41 4.80 8.33
C PHE A 35 0.45 5.70 7.11
N ASN A 36 0.60 7.01 7.30
CA ASN A 36 0.57 8.00 6.22
C ASN A 36 1.86 8.82 6.24
N GLU A 37 2.57 8.83 5.12
CA GLU A 37 3.78 9.61 4.81
C GLU A 37 4.98 9.36 5.73
N THR A 38 4.80 9.45 7.03
CA THR A 38 5.78 9.13 8.06
C THR A 38 5.33 7.91 8.84
N VAL A 39 6.30 7.14 9.32
CA VAL A 39 6.06 5.99 10.17
C VAL A 39 7.05 6.02 11.31
N ASP A 40 6.54 5.87 12.54
CA ASP A 40 7.37 5.56 13.69
C ASP A 40 7.67 4.05 13.64
N LEU A 41 8.96 3.70 13.53
CA LEU A 41 9.39 2.32 13.38
C LEU A 41 9.21 1.50 14.65
N GLU A 42 9.30 2.13 15.82
CA GLU A 42 9.03 1.46 17.09
C GLU A 42 7.55 1.11 17.20
N GLU A 43 6.66 2.08 16.86
CA GLU A 43 5.22 1.84 16.81
C GLU A 43 4.87 0.74 15.79
N LEU A 44 5.40 0.85 14.57
CA LEU A 44 5.16 -0.15 13.53
C LEU A 44 5.63 -1.55 13.97
N SER A 45 6.84 -1.66 14.52
CA SER A 45 7.37 -2.93 15.01
C SER A 45 6.47 -3.53 16.09
N ASN A 46 6.05 -2.71 17.07
CA ASN A 46 5.14 -3.16 18.11
C ASN A 46 3.81 -3.66 17.52
N GLN A 47 3.23 -2.96 16.56
CA GLN A 47 1.97 -3.38 15.94
C GLN A 47 2.11 -4.64 15.08
N LEU A 48 3.23 -4.80 14.36
CA LEU A 48 3.47 -5.97 13.51
C LEU A 48 3.70 -7.25 14.31
N PHE A 49 4.27 -7.14 15.52
CA PHE A 49 4.68 -8.30 16.31
C PHE A 49 3.97 -8.41 17.66
N SER A 50 3.03 -7.51 17.96
CA SER A 50 2.12 -7.67 19.09
C SER A 50 1.23 -8.88 18.86
N ASN A 51 1.26 -9.82 19.79
CA ASN A 51 0.29 -10.89 19.83
C ASN A 51 -0.97 -10.38 20.54
N ASP A 52 -1.99 -10.00 19.76
CA ASP A 52 -3.32 -9.79 20.32
C ASP A 52 -3.98 -11.14 20.57
N PHE A 53 -4.27 -11.45 21.83
CA PHE A 53 -4.90 -12.70 22.27
C PHE A 53 -6.24 -13.02 21.56
N PHE A 54 -6.86 -12.01 20.95
CA PHE A 54 -8.19 -12.11 20.33
C PHE A 54 -8.19 -11.86 18.82
N ASN A 55 -7.08 -11.39 18.23
CA ASN A 55 -7.09 -10.96 16.85
C ASN A 55 -5.71 -11.12 16.18
N ASN A 56 -5.60 -12.13 15.31
CA ASN A 56 -4.33 -12.44 14.66
C ASN A 56 -4.21 -11.83 13.26
N ASN A 57 -5.32 -11.40 12.65
CA ASN A 57 -5.33 -10.95 11.27
C ASN A 57 -5.37 -9.42 11.22
N LYS A 58 -4.25 -8.82 10.84
CA LYS A 58 -4.13 -7.37 10.62
C LYS A 58 -3.83 -7.09 9.16
N ILE A 59 -4.41 -6.00 8.64
CA ILE A 59 -3.97 -5.40 7.37
C ILE A 59 -3.25 -4.10 7.68
N PHE A 60 -2.01 -3.99 7.20
CA PHE A 60 -1.23 -2.77 7.28
C PHE A 60 -1.31 -2.02 5.96
N VAL A 61 -1.74 -0.76 6.00
CA VAL A 61 -1.81 0.13 4.84
C VAL A 61 -0.80 1.25 5.02
N LEU A 62 0.27 1.21 4.24
CA LEU A 62 1.39 2.16 4.28
C LEU A 62 1.30 3.13 3.10
N LYS A 63 0.79 4.33 3.33
CA LYS A 63 0.52 5.31 2.28
C LYS A 63 1.67 6.30 2.13
N ASN A 64 2.18 6.43 0.91
CA ASN A 64 3.10 7.47 0.45
C ASN A 64 4.32 7.70 1.34
N LEU A 65 4.87 6.63 1.93
CA LEU A 65 5.96 6.76 2.90
C LEU A 65 7.15 7.50 2.30
N LEU A 66 7.58 8.56 2.98
CA LEU A 66 8.71 9.41 2.60
C LEU A 66 10.02 8.61 2.59
N LEU A 67 10.10 7.54 3.40
CA LEU A 67 11.22 6.59 3.43
C LEU A 67 11.43 5.84 2.10
N PHE A 68 10.49 5.89 1.16
CA PHE A 68 10.68 5.34 -0.20
C PHE A 68 11.12 6.39 -1.23
N LYS A 69 11.04 7.67 -0.88
CA LYS A 69 11.49 8.79 -1.72
C LYS A 69 12.99 9.05 -1.52
N LYS A 70 13.51 10.05 -2.22
CA LYS A 70 14.94 10.40 -2.19
C LYS A 70 15.38 10.79 -0.77
N LEU A 71 16.10 9.89 -0.11
CA LEU A 71 16.62 10.07 1.24
C LEU A 71 17.81 11.03 1.20
N THR A 72 17.80 12.02 2.09
CA THR A 72 18.83 13.06 2.10
C THR A 72 19.80 12.92 3.27
N LYS A 73 19.37 12.27 4.36
CA LYS A 73 20.21 12.05 5.56
C LYS A 73 20.55 10.56 5.71
N GLU A 74 21.63 10.28 6.43
CA GLU A 74 22.04 8.89 6.75
C GLU A 74 21.06 8.20 7.70
N VAL A 75 20.47 8.94 8.63
CA VAL A 75 19.41 8.45 9.52
C VAL A 75 18.24 7.90 8.70
N ASP A 76 17.75 8.67 7.72
CA ASP A 76 16.66 8.23 6.84
C ASP A 76 16.99 6.91 6.08
N LYS A 77 18.28 6.65 5.80
CA LYS A 77 18.71 5.38 5.16
C LYS A 77 18.64 4.21 6.11
N GLN A 78 19.06 4.41 7.36
CA GLN A 78 18.98 3.38 8.38
C GLN A 78 17.52 3.02 8.66
N ASP A 79 16.67 4.04 8.79
CA ASP A 79 15.23 3.87 8.99
C ASP A 79 14.58 3.13 7.81
N ALA A 80 15.00 3.43 6.56
CA ALA A 80 14.52 2.72 5.38
C ALA A 80 14.95 1.24 5.33
N ILE A 81 16.17 0.91 5.79
CA ILE A 81 16.64 -0.48 5.91
C ILE A 81 15.80 -1.22 6.94
N GLU A 82 15.65 -0.63 8.12
CA GLU A 82 14.89 -1.22 9.23
C GLU A 82 13.44 -1.43 8.84
N LEU A 83 12.79 -0.45 8.23
CA LEU A 83 11.45 -0.58 7.69
C LEU A 83 11.34 -1.81 6.77
N ILE A 84 12.25 -1.98 5.81
CA ILE A 84 12.18 -3.10 4.88
C ILE A 84 12.33 -4.44 5.59
N ASP A 85 13.24 -4.54 6.55
CA ASP A 85 13.43 -5.76 7.31
C ASP A 85 12.21 -6.11 8.16
N LEU A 86 11.55 -5.11 8.77
CA LEU A 86 10.29 -5.27 9.49
C LEU A 86 9.20 -5.80 8.54
N LEU A 87 9.01 -5.16 7.39
CA LEU A 87 7.98 -5.55 6.42
C LEU A 87 8.23 -6.93 5.81
N LYS A 88 9.49 -7.29 5.52
CA LYS A 88 9.85 -8.61 5.00
C LYS A 88 9.58 -9.72 6.00
N LYS A 89 9.80 -9.49 7.30
CA LYS A 89 9.45 -10.44 8.36
C LYS A 89 7.94 -10.54 8.56
N ALA A 90 7.26 -9.40 8.54
CA ALA A 90 5.83 -9.34 8.84
C ALA A 90 4.93 -9.84 7.70
N LYS A 91 5.40 -9.86 6.43
CA LYS A 91 4.59 -10.27 5.27
C LYS A 91 4.07 -11.71 5.33
N GLU A 92 4.65 -12.56 6.18
CA GLU A 92 4.23 -13.95 6.39
C GLU A 92 3.03 -14.06 7.34
N MET A 93 2.83 -13.06 8.21
CA MET A 93 1.78 -13.03 9.23
C MET A 93 0.64 -12.10 8.86
N HIS A 94 0.94 -11.02 8.13
CA HIS A 94 0.01 -9.93 7.88
C HIS A 94 -0.10 -9.60 6.40
N GLU A 95 -1.28 -9.14 5.97
CA GLU A 95 -1.43 -8.52 4.66
C GLU A 95 -0.89 -7.09 4.73
N ILE A 96 0.14 -6.81 3.93
CA ILE A 96 0.77 -5.48 3.87
C ILE A 96 0.48 -4.87 2.50
N LEU A 97 -0.16 -3.69 2.51
CA LEU A 97 -0.48 -2.88 1.34
C LEU A 97 0.37 -1.61 1.38
N ILE A 98 1.28 -1.47 0.42
CA ILE A 98 2.07 -0.25 0.24
C ILE A 98 1.41 0.54 -0.88
N VAL A 99 0.98 1.76 -0.57
CA VAL A 99 0.24 2.63 -1.48
C VAL A 99 1.14 3.78 -1.89
N LEU A 100 1.39 3.93 -3.19
CA LEU A 100 2.25 4.98 -3.74
C LEU A 100 1.55 5.76 -4.84
N GLU A 101 1.19 6.99 -4.51
CA GLU A 101 0.72 7.98 -5.46
C GLU A 101 1.94 8.56 -6.17
N LEU A 102 2.10 8.21 -7.44
CA LEU A 102 3.28 8.55 -8.23
C LEU A 102 2.83 9.12 -9.56
N GLN A 103 3.31 10.32 -9.88
CA GLN A 103 3.23 10.85 -11.24
C GLN A 103 4.16 10.06 -12.17
N LYS A 104 3.87 10.08 -13.48
CA LYS A 104 4.59 9.32 -14.53
C LYS A 104 6.12 9.36 -14.48
N ASN A 105 6.70 10.43 -13.93
CA ASN A 105 8.15 10.64 -13.86
C ASN A 105 8.73 10.48 -12.45
N GLU A 106 7.88 10.28 -11.43
CA GLU A 106 8.31 10.18 -10.03
C GLU A 106 8.84 8.80 -9.66
N GLU A 107 8.62 7.76 -10.48
CA GLU A 107 9.16 6.44 -10.21
C GLU A 107 10.71 6.45 -10.17
N SER A 108 11.34 7.31 -10.97
CA SER A 108 12.79 7.53 -10.94
C SER A 108 13.30 8.16 -9.63
N SER A 109 12.41 8.80 -8.86
CA SER A 109 12.72 9.45 -7.59
C SER A 109 12.70 8.48 -6.40
N LEU A 110 12.21 7.25 -6.62
CA LEU A 110 12.20 6.21 -5.60
C LEU A 110 13.59 5.65 -5.38
N ASN A 111 13.90 5.48 -4.10
CA ASN A 111 15.22 5.08 -3.68
C ASN A 111 15.49 3.58 -3.90
N GLN A 112 16.73 3.16 -3.62
CA GLN A 112 17.14 1.76 -3.77
C GLN A 112 16.39 0.80 -2.85
N TYR A 113 15.99 1.26 -1.66
CA TYR A 113 15.28 0.47 -0.66
C TYR A 113 13.91 0.05 -1.19
N TYR A 114 13.16 0.98 -1.78
CA TYR A 114 11.93 0.63 -2.49
C TYR A 114 12.15 -0.44 -3.57
N LYS A 115 13.25 -0.33 -4.36
CA LYS A 115 13.58 -1.31 -5.41
C LYS A 115 13.88 -2.70 -4.86
N GLU A 116 14.40 -2.80 -3.64
CA GLU A 116 14.55 -4.09 -2.98
C GLU A 116 13.20 -4.70 -2.62
N LEU A 117 12.28 -3.87 -2.12
CA LEU A 117 10.96 -4.31 -1.70
C LEU A 117 10.09 -4.78 -2.89
N LEU A 118 10.31 -4.24 -4.10
CA LEU A 118 9.68 -4.72 -5.33
C LEU A 118 9.91 -6.22 -5.59
N LYS A 119 11.07 -6.77 -5.21
CA LYS A 119 11.42 -8.18 -5.47
C LYS A 119 10.53 -9.15 -4.70
N ASP A 120 9.96 -8.69 -3.59
CA ASP A 120 9.17 -9.47 -2.65
C ASP A 120 7.67 -9.14 -2.69
N SER A 121 7.24 -8.36 -3.70
CA SER A 121 5.90 -7.77 -3.75
C SER A 121 5.16 -8.06 -5.05
N GLU A 122 3.85 -8.25 -4.94
CA GLU A 122 2.93 -8.16 -6.08
C GLU A 122 2.68 -6.67 -6.39
N ILE A 123 2.74 -6.28 -7.67
CA ILE A 123 2.59 -4.87 -8.08
C ILE A 123 1.27 -4.69 -8.82
N ILE A 124 0.45 -3.76 -8.35
CA ILE A 124 -0.77 -3.29 -9.01
C ILE A 124 -0.53 -1.84 -9.44
N ASN A 125 -0.54 -1.61 -10.76
CA ASN A 125 -0.24 -0.30 -11.35
C ASN A 125 -1.50 0.34 -11.96
N PHE A 126 -1.77 1.59 -11.61
CA PHE A 126 -2.85 2.40 -12.15
C PHE A 126 -2.27 3.60 -12.90
N ASP A 127 -1.91 3.36 -14.15
CA ASP A 127 -1.48 4.43 -15.06
C ASP A 127 -2.62 5.43 -15.31
N LYS A 128 -2.24 6.67 -15.63
CA LYS A 128 -3.20 7.71 -16.03
C LYS A 128 -4.08 7.23 -17.18
N LEU A 129 -5.39 7.30 -16.99
CA LEU A 129 -6.34 6.91 -18.02
C LEU A 129 -6.27 7.90 -19.19
N LYS A 130 -6.15 7.39 -20.42
CA LYS A 130 -6.34 8.21 -21.62
C LYS A 130 -7.81 8.56 -21.77
N GLU A 131 -8.14 9.64 -22.48
CA GLU A 131 -9.54 10.09 -22.67
C GLU A 131 -10.50 8.99 -23.14
N LYS A 132 -10.05 8.11 -24.05
CA LYS A 132 -10.86 6.97 -24.52
C LYS A 132 -11.14 5.94 -23.42
N GLU A 133 -10.21 5.77 -22.50
CA GLU A 133 -10.31 4.86 -21.36
C GLU A 133 -11.19 5.46 -20.27
N ILE A 134 -11.11 6.78 -20.05
CA ILE A 134 -12.02 7.53 -19.16
C ILE A 134 -13.47 7.37 -19.64
N TYR A 135 -13.73 7.59 -20.94
CA TYR A 135 -15.06 7.43 -21.50
C TYR A 135 -15.62 6.01 -21.31
N SER A 136 -14.79 4.99 -21.58
CA SER A 136 -15.16 3.58 -21.39
C SER A 136 -15.37 3.25 -19.91
N PHE A 137 -14.54 3.78 -19.02
CA PHE A 137 -14.66 3.63 -17.58
C PHE A 137 -15.97 4.23 -17.07
N LEU A 138 -16.32 5.44 -17.49
CA LEU A 138 -17.57 6.11 -17.12
C LEU A 138 -18.79 5.32 -17.59
N LEU A 139 -18.78 4.83 -18.84
CA LEU A 139 -19.86 3.97 -19.35
C LEU A 139 -20.03 2.70 -18.53
N ASN A 140 -18.93 2.03 -18.18
CA ASN A 140 -18.93 0.83 -17.33
C ASN A 140 -19.39 1.13 -15.90
N TYR A 141 -19.03 2.28 -15.35
CA TYR A 141 -19.45 2.70 -14.02
C TYR A 141 -20.96 2.98 -13.98
N ILE A 142 -21.48 3.73 -14.96
CA ILE A 142 -22.91 4.03 -15.08
C ILE A 142 -23.72 2.75 -15.24
N SER A 143 -23.30 1.85 -16.14
CA SER A 143 -24.02 0.60 -16.38
C SER A 143 -24.05 -0.32 -15.15
N LYS A 144 -22.97 -0.37 -14.35
CA LYS A 144 -22.98 -1.10 -13.06
C LYS A 144 -23.87 -0.47 -11.99
N LYS A 145 -24.12 0.84 -12.07
CA LYS A 145 -24.94 1.59 -11.08
C LYS A 145 -26.43 1.59 -11.45
N VAL A 146 -26.76 1.50 -12.73
CA VAL A 146 -28.16 1.44 -13.24
C VAL A 146 -28.76 0.03 -13.11
N LEU A 147 -27.93 -1.01 -12.96
CA LEU A 147 -28.37 -2.40 -12.77
C LEU A 147 -28.41 -2.86 -11.29
N LYS A 148 -28.39 -1.92 -10.33
CA LYS A 148 -28.63 -2.19 -8.91
C LYS A 148 -29.92 -1.53 -8.46
#